data_AF-A0A0Q4QC59-F1
#
_entry.id   AF-A0A0Q4QC59-F1
#
_cell.length_a   1.000
_cell.length_b   1.000
_cell.length_c   1.000
_cell.angle_alpha   90.00
_cell.angle_beta   90.00
_cell.angle_gamma   90.00
#
_symmetry.space_group_name_H-M   'P 1'
#
loop_
_entity.id
_entity.type
_entity.pdbx_description
1 polymer ?
#
loop_
_entity_poly.entity_id
_entity_poly.type
_entity_poly.pdbx_seq_one_letter_code
_entity_poly.pdbx_strand_id
1 'polypeptide(L)'
;MTARIFQAIGTGLLLPLMFNTVLIIFPPHKRGFAMGLVTLVFTAAPAVGPTVSGLMIAHLSWHWIFWLSLVLMLIASLVGFIYMQNVSAITKPRIDLLSLVLSTAGFGGIVFGFGNAGESEAGWSSMNVIVPLAVGGLSLVLFVIRQLMMKQPLMNLRAFKHPMFVVLAVCSTNSALDGT
;
A
#
# COMPACT_ATOMS: atom_id res chain seq x y z
N MET A 1 -8.10 17.85 1.61
CA MET A 1 -6.76 17.26 1.80
C MET A 1 -6.69 16.34 3.01
N THR A 2 -7.11 16.78 4.20
CA THR A 2 -7.06 15.98 5.44
C THR A 2 -7.72 14.60 5.33
N ALA A 3 -8.92 14.50 4.75
CA ALA A 3 -9.61 13.21 4.56
C ALA A 3 -8.82 12.21 3.70
N ARG A 4 -8.08 12.68 2.68
CA ARG A 4 -7.25 11.81 1.83
C ARG A 4 -6.03 11.27 2.58
N ILE A 5 -5.44 12.08 3.46
CA ILE A 5 -4.32 11.66 4.31
C ILE A 5 -4.77 10.54 5.25
N PHE A 6 -5.90 10.72 5.95
CA PHE A 6 -6.46 9.69 6.82
C PHE A 6 -6.81 8.41 6.05
N GLN A 7 -7.42 8.54 4.87
CA GLN A 7 -7.72 7.40 4.02
C GLN A 7 -6.45 6.66 3.58
N ALA A 8 -5.41 7.39 3.16
CA ALA A 8 -4.14 6.80 2.72
C ALA A 8 -3.44 6.05 3.86
N ILE A 9 -3.41 6.63 5.08
CA ILE A 9 -2.82 5.99 6.25
C ILE A 9 -3.61 4.72 6.60
N GLY A 10 -4.94 4.81 6.67
CA GLY A 10 -5.80 3.67 6.97
C GLY A 10 -5.61 2.54 5.97
N THR A 11 -5.76 2.81 4.68
CA THR A 11 -5.60 1.81 3.61
C THR A 11 -4.19 1.21 3.58
N GLY A 12 -3.15 2.03 3.77
CA GLY A 12 -1.76 1.59 3.75
C GLY A 12 -1.41 0.63 4.90
N LEU A 13 -2.02 0.81 6.07
CA LEU A 13 -1.84 -0.08 7.22
C LEU A 13 -2.76 -1.30 7.17
N LEU A 14 -3.94 -1.18 6.56
CA LEU A 14 -4.93 -2.25 6.48
C LEU A 14 -4.44 -3.45 5.67
N LEU A 15 -3.79 -3.24 4.52
CA LEU A 15 -3.29 -4.34 3.68
C LEU A 15 -2.32 -5.28 4.43
N PRO A 16 -1.21 -4.81 5.01
CA PRO A 16 -0.29 -5.70 5.74
C PRO A 16 -0.95 -6.32 6.97
N LEU A 17 -1.85 -5.59 7.64
CA LEU A 17 -2.58 -6.10 8.79
C LEU A 17 -3.55 -7.23 8.40
N MET A 18 -4.27 -7.07 7.29
CA MET A 18 -5.15 -8.09 6.72
C MET A 18 -4.37 -9.36 6.43
N PHE A 19 -3.25 -9.25 5.69
CA PHE A 19 -2.42 -10.40 5.36
C PHE A 19 -1.85 -11.08 6.61
N ASN A 20 -1.36 -10.31 7.59
CA ASN A 20 -0.88 -10.86 8.85
C ASN A 20 -1.98 -11.58 9.63
N THR A 21 -3.18 -10.99 9.67
CA THR A 21 -4.34 -11.58 10.35
C THR A 21 -4.73 -12.93 9.74
N VAL A 22 -4.74 -13.03 8.41
CA VAL A 22 -5.00 -14.30 7.71
C VAL A 22 -3.95 -15.36 8.08
N LEU A 23 -2.67 -14.99 8.19
CA LEU A 23 -1.60 -15.92 8.56
C LEU A 23 -1.72 -16.45 9.99
N ILE A 24 -2.27 -15.63 10.91
CA ILE A 24 -2.51 -15.97 12.32
C ILE A 24 -3.76 -16.85 12.47
N ILE A 25 -4.85 -16.49 11.79
CA ILE A 25 -6.15 -17.17 11.94
C ILE A 25 -6.19 -18.50 11.17
N PHE A 26 -5.60 -18.57 9.97
CA PHE A 26 -5.69 -19.75 9.11
C PHE A 26 -4.48 -20.68 9.22
N PRO A 27 -4.70 -22.00 9.38
CA PRO A 27 -3.62 -22.97 9.40
C PRO A 27 -2.90 -23.03 8.05
N PRO A 28 -1.62 -23.44 8.00
CA PRO A 28 -0.75 -23.32 6.82
C PRO A 28 -1.35 -23.87 5.52
N HIS A 29 -2.07 -24.99 5.62
CA HIS A 29 -2.67 -25.69 4.49
C HIS A 29 -3.89 -24.97 3.87
N LYS A 30 -4.52 -24.00 4.56
CA LYS A 30 -5.66 -23.21 4.05
C LYS A 30 -5.29 -21.77 3.67
N ARG A 31 -4.04 -21.35 3.89
CA ARG A 31 -3.59 -19.98 3.62
C ARG A 31 -3.75 -19.61 2.14
N GLY A 32 -3.45 -20.53 1.22
CA GLY A 32 -3.62 -20.28 -0.22
C GLY A 32 -5.07 -19.99 -0.61
N PHE A 33 -6.02 -20.78 -0.09
CA PHE A 33 -7.45 -20.55 -0.32
C PHE A 33 -7.94 -19.23 0.29
N ALA A 34 -7.57 -18.95 1.54
CA ALA A 34 -7.96 -17.72 2.23
C ALA A 34 -7.40 -16.47 1.52
N MET A 35 -6.13 -16.50 1.13
CA MET A 35 -5.50 -15.43 0.34
C MET A 35 -6.15 -15.27 -1.03
N GLY A 36 -6.49 -16.37 -1.71
CA GLY A 36 -7.19 -16.35 -2.99
C GLY A 36 -8.59 -15.72 -2.90
N LEU A 37 -9.35 -16.04 -1.86
CA LEU A 37 -10.67 -15.44 -1.62
C LEU A 37 -10.56 -13.93 -1.38
N VAL A 38 -9.57 -13.51 -0.58
CA VAL A 38 -9.29 -12.09 -0.33
C VAL A 38 -8.98 -11.38 -1.65
N THR A 39 -8.07 -11.92 -2.46
CA THR A 39 -7.72 -11.34 -3.77
C THR A 39 -8.93 -11.27 -4.72
N LEU A 40 -9.78 -12.30 -4.75
CA LEU A 40 -11.00 -12.31 -5.56
C LEU A 40 -11.94 -11.15 -5.20
N VAL A 41 -12.10 -10.87 -3.91
CA VAL A 41 -12.90 -9.73 -3.45
C VAL A 41 -12.25 -8.41 -3.86
N PHE A 42 -10.92 -8.29 -3.73
CA PHE A 42 -10.17 -7.09 -4.12
C PHE A 42 -10.23 -6.80 -5.62
N THR A 43 -10.29 -7.81 -6.48
CA THR A 43 -10.40 -7.62 -7.93
C THR A 43 -11.85 -7.43 -8.38
N ALA A 44 -12.81 -8.08 -7.72
CA ALA A 44 -14.23 -7.92 -8.01
C ALA A 44 -14.76 -6.53 -7.62
N ALA A 45 -14.31 -5.97 -6.49
CA ALA A 45 -14.77 -4.67 -6.01
C ALA A 45 -14.62 -3.52 -7.04
N PRO A 46 -13.45 -3.26 -7.65
CA PRO A 46 -13.30 -2.23 -8.67
C PRO A 46 -13.99 -2.59 -9.99
N ALA A 47 -14.19 -3.88 -10.30
CA ALA A 47 -14.93 -4.29 -11.50
C ALA A 47 -16.43 -3.94 -11.39
N VAL A 48 -17.02 -4.11 -10.20
CA VAL A 48 -18.44 -3.81 -9.95
C VAL A 48 -18.68 -2.30 -9.77
N GLY A 49 -17.68 -1.55 -9.31
CA GLY A 49 -17.77 -0.11 -9.03
C GLY A 49 -18.38 0.71 -10.18
N PRO A 50 -17.76 0.73 -11.38
CA PRO A 50 -18.24 1.47 -12.54
C PRO A 50 -19.65 1.06 -12.98
N THR A 51 -19.96 -0.23 -12.96
CA THR A 51 -21.27 -0.75 -13.34
C THR A 51 -22.37 -0.21 -12.43
N VAL A 52 -22.16 -0.27 -11.11
CA VAL A 52 -23.13 0.24 -10.13
C VAL A 52 -23.22 1.77 -10.20
N SER A 53 -22.09 2.48 -10.30
CA SER A 53 -22.11 3.93 -10.41
C SER A 53 -22.74 4.42 -11.72
N GLY A 54 -22.54 3.69 -12.83
CA GLY A 54 -23.11 4.04 -14.13
C GLY A 54 -24.63 3.91 -14.15
N LEU A 55 -25.16 2.82 -13.57
CA LEU A 55 -26.60 2.64 -13.39
C LEU A 55 -27.22 3.72 -12.50
N MET A 56 -26.50 4.11 -11.43
CA MET A 56 -26.97 5.19 -10.55
C MET A 56 -27.04 6.54 -11.25
N ILE A 57 -26.09 6.89 -12.11
CA ILE A 57 -26.12 8.18 -12.83
C ILE A 57 -27.16 8.16 -13.95
N ALA A 58 -27.39 6.99 -14.57
CA ALA A 58 -28.37 6.84 -15.65
C ALA A 58 -29.82 7.02 -15.17
N HIS A 59 -30.13 6.60 -13.94
CA HIS A 59 -31.49 6.62 -13.42
C HIS A 59 -31.71 7.58 -12.22
N LEU A 60 -30.64 7.94 -11.51
CA LEU A 60 -30.68 8.79 -10.31
C LEU A 60 -29.66 9.93 -10.41
N SER A 61 -29.73 10.87 -9.47
CA SER A 61 -28.75 11.96 -9.37
C SER A 61 -27.41 11.49 -8.80
N TRP A 62 -26.31 12.13 -9.20
CA TRP A 62 -24.93 11.86 -8.74
C TRP A 62 -24.77 11.73 -7.21
N HIS A 63 -25.58 12.44 -6.42
CA HIS A 63 -25.60 12.36 -4.95
C HIS A 63 -25.81 10.95 -4.39
N TRP A 64 -26.51 10.08 -5.12
CA TRP A 64 -26.77 8.71 -4.69
C TRP A 64 -25.51 7.84 -4.60
N ILE A 65 -24.46 8.17 -5.35
CA ILE A 65 -23.17 7.48 -5.26
C ILE A 65 -22.53 7.72 -3.89
N PHE A 66 -22.63 8.95 -3.36
CA PHE A 66 -22.12 9.26 -2.03
C PHE A 66 -22.94 8.59 -0.93
N TRP A 67 -24.28 8.56 -1.07
CA TRP A 67 -25.15 7.86 -0.12
C TRP A 67 -24.85 6.36 -0.07
N LEU A 68 -24.71 5.71 -1.23
CA LEU A 68 -24.35 4.30 -1.31
C LEU A 68 -22.99 4.03 -0.66
N SER A 69 -21.98 4.85 -0.98
CA SER A 69 -20.65 4.72 -0.38
C SER A 69 -20.68 4.89 1.14
N LEU A 70 -21.47 5.85 1.64
CA LEU A 70 -21.63 6.11 3.07
C LEU A 70 -22.32 4.95 3.79
N VAL A 71 -23.38 4.38 3.20
CA VAL A 71 -24.06 3.18 3.74
C VAL A 71 -23.13 1.98 3.78
N LEU A 72 -22.38 1.72 2.69
CA LEU A 72 -21.39 0.64 2.66
C LEU A 72 -20.31 0.83 3.72
N MET A 73 -19.82 2.06 3.91
CA MET A 73 -18.81 2.38 4.91
C MET A 73 -19.33 2.18 6.34
N LEU A 74 -20.58 2.56 6.62
CA LEU A 74 -21.23 2.33 7.90
C LEU A 74 -21.40 0.83 8.20
N ILE A 75 -21.87 0.05 7.22
CA ILE A 75 -22.04 -1.39 7.38
C ILE A 75 -20.68 -2.05 7.64
N ALA A 76 -19.67 -1.73 6.84
CA ALA A 76 -18.32 -2.28 7.02
C ALA A 76 -17.73 -1.90 8.39
N SER A 77 -17.94 -0.66 8.84
CA SER A 77 -17.48 -0.21 10.16
C SER A 77 -18.20 -0.92 11.30
N LEU A 78 -19.52 -1.16 11.18
CA LEU A 78 -20.30 -1.85 12.20
C LEU A 78 -19.90 -3.33 12.29
N VAL A 79 -19.77 -3.99 11.15
CA VAL A 79 -19.29 -5.38 11.08
C VAL A 79 -17.88 -5.47 11.64
N GLY A 80 -16.99 -4.55 11.27
CA GLY A 80 -15.66 -4.46 11.87
C GLY A 80 -15.73 -4.29 13.39
N PHE A 81 -16.56 -3.38 13.90
CA PHE A 81 -16.67 -3.15 15.34
C PHE A 81 -17.16 -4.39 16.12
N ILE A 82 -18.09 -5.16 15.55
CA ILE A 82 -18.68 -6.34 16.21
C ILE A 82 -17.75 -7.57 16.12
N TYR A 83 -17.15 -7.81 14.95
CA TYR A 83 -16.43 -9.06 14.67
C TYR A 83 -14.91 -8.96 14.81
N MET A 84 -14.34 -7.76 14.93
CA MET A 84 -12.89 -7.57 15.08
C MET A 84 -12.43 -8.04 16.47
N GLN A 85 -12.04 -9.31 16.54
CA GLN A 85 -11.38 -9.86 17.72
C GLN A 85 -9.91 -9.44 17.72
N ASN A 86 -9.39 -9.13 18.90
CA ASN A 86 -8.02 -8.64 19.06
C ASN A 86 -7.04 -9.81 18.97
N VAL A 87 -6.71 -10.22 17.75
CA VAL A 87 -5.87 -11.40 17.45
C VAL A 87 -4.37 -11.09 17.43
N SER A 88 -3.97 -9.82 17.61
CA SER A 88 -2.57 -9.40 17.61
C SER A 88 -2.04 -9.26 19.04
N ALA A 89 -0.99 -10.01 19.37
CA ALA A 89 -0.17 -9.69 20.54
C ALA A 89 0.47 -8.31 20.31
N ILE A 90 0.19 -7.34 21.19
CA ILE A 90 0.75 -5.99 21.11
C ILE A 90 2.26 -6.07 21.34
N THR A 91 3.01 -6.35 20.29
CA THR A 91 4.44 -6.09 20.28
C THR A 91 4.56 -4.58 20.03
N LYS A 92 5.25 -3.85 20.92
CA LYS A 92 5.58 -2.44 20.72
C LYS A 92 6.95 -2.36 20.03
N PRO A 93 7.08 -2.58 18.71
CA PRO A 93 8.33 -2.28 18.04
C PRO A 93 8.58 -0.78 18.21
N ARG A 94 9.78 -0.41 18.66
CA ARG A 94 10.16 1.01 18.74
C ARG A 94 10.22 1.53 17.30
N ILE A 95 9.17 2.22 16.89
CA ILE A 95 9.13 2.88 15.58
C ILE A 95 10.23 3.93 15.61
N ASP A 96 11.33 3.69 14.88
CA ASP A 96 12.36 4.70 14.68
C ASP A 96 11.78 5.78 13.76
N LEU A 97 11.23 6.85 14.39
CA LEU A 97 10.66 8.00 13.70
C LEU A 97 11.61 8.57 12.64
N LEU A 98 12.92 8.47 12.86
CA LEU A 98 13.90 9.00 11.92
C LEU A 98 14.02 8.13 10.67
N SER A 99 13.93 6.81 10.82
CA SER A 99 13.81 5.87 9.71
C SER A 99 12.50 6.04 8.94
N LEU A 100 11.40 6.34 9.64
CA LEU A 100 10.11 6.65 9.01
C LEU A 100 10.20 7.90 8.14
N VAL A 101 10.76 8.99 8.66
CA VAL A 101 10.94 10.25 7.91
C VAL A 101 11.86 10.06 6.71
N LEU A 102 13.00 9.39 6.86
CA LEU A 102 13.92 9.11 5.74
C LEU A 102 13.27 8.24 4.66
N SER A 103 12.45 7.25 5.04
CA SER A 103 11.73 6.39 4.10
C SER A 103 10.66 7.16 3.34
N THR A 104 9.84 7.95 4.05
CA THR A 104 8.81 8.78 3.43
C THR A 104 9.40 9.85 2.53
N ALA A 105 10.50 10.49 2.93
CA ALA A 105 11.20 11.47 2.10
C ALA A 105 11.90 10.83 0.89
N GLY A 106 12.48 9.64 1.06
CA GLY A 106 13.13 8.88 -0.01
C GLY A 106 12.14 8.42 -1.08
N PHE A 107 11.15 7.63 -0.68
CA PHE A 107 10.11 7.14 -1.59
C PHE A 107 9.23 8.28 -2.12
N GLY A 108 8.83 9.21 -1.28
CA GLY A 108 8.02 10.37 -1.68
C GLY A 108 8.75 11.24 -2.69
N GLY A 109 10.04 11.52 -2.48
CA GLY A 109 10.86 12.28 -3.41
C GLY A 109 11.03 11.60 -4.77
N ILE A 110 11.25 10.28 -4.79
CA ILE A 110 11.35 9.53 -6.04
C ILE A 110 10.00 9.49 -6.78
N VAL A 111 8.90 9.13 -6.10
CA VAL A 111 7.57 9.06 -6.73
C VAL A 111 7.15 10.44 -7.25
N PHE A 112 7.41 11.50 -6.48
CA PHE A 112 7.13 12.87 -6.91
C PHE A 112 8.00 13.30 -8.09
N GLY A 113 9.30 12.97 -8.08
CA GLY A 113 10.22 13.26 -9.17
C GLY A 113 9.81 12.56 -10.48
N PHE A 114 9.51 11.26 -10.43
CA PHE A 114 9.03 10.51 -11.59
C PHE A 114 7.65 10.96 -12.07
N GLY A 115 6.74 11.32 -11.15
CA GLY A 115 5.41 11.85 -11.51
C GLY A 115 5.50 13.17 -12.28
N ASN A 116 6.37 14.08 -11.86
CA ASN A 116 6.56 15.38 -12.54
C ASN A 116 7.43 15.28 -13.81
N ALA A 117 8.18 14.19 -13.98
CA ALA A 117 9.00 13.96 -15.18
C ALA A 117 8.15 13.80 -16.45
N GLY A 118 6.89 13.38 -16.32
CA GLY A 118 5.95 13.21 -17.43
C GLY A 118 5.07 14.45 -17.73
N GLU A 119 4.94 15.40 -16.80
CA GLU A 119 4.03 16.56 -16.93
C GLU A 119 4.73 17.88 -17.27
N SER A 120 6.05 17.98 -17.09
CA SER A 120 6.80 19.25 -17.28
C SER A 120 7.23 19.45 -18.74
N GLU A 121 7.10 20.68 -19.28
CA GLU A 121 7.58 21.03 -20.64
C GLU A 121 9.10 20.82 -20.85
N ALA A 122 9.89 20.88 -19.76
CA ALA A 122 11.33 20.58 -19.76
C ALA A 122 11.65 19.09 -19.47
N GLY A 123 10.63 18.25 -19.29
CA GLY A 123 10.73 16.81 -19.00
C GLY A 123 11.68 16.50 -17.84
N TRP A 124 12.68 15.67 -18.13
CA TRP A 124 13.71 15.19 -17.19
C TRP A 124 14.74 16.25 -16.78
N SER A 125 14.82 17.37 -17.50
CA SER A 125 15.80 18.44 -17.26
C SER A 125 15.27 19.54 -16.32
N SER A 126 14.01 19.42 -15.87
CA SER A 126 13.42 20.38 -14.95
C SER A 126 14.07 20.27 -13.56
N MET A 127 14.42 21.41 -12.97
CA MET A 127 14.95 21.48 -11.60
C MET A 127 13.95 20.87 -10.59
N ASN A 128 12.66 20.92 -10.89
CA ASN A 128 11.59 20.31 -10.09
C ASN A 128 11.55 18.77 -10.17
N VAL A 129 12.30 18.15 -11.08
CA VAL A 129 12.44 16.68 -11.21
C VAL A 129 13.77 16.25 -10.60
N ILE A 130 14.86 16.93 -10.94
CA ILE A 130 16.23 16.58 -10.53
C ILE A 130 16.42 16.71 -9.01
N VAL A 131 15.92 17.79 -8.40
CA VAL A 131 16.07 18.02 -6.95
C VAL A 131 15.37 16.95 -6.10
N PRO A 132 14.07 16.65 -6.31
CA PRO A 132 13.41 15.59 -5.53
C PRO A 132 13.96 14.18 -5.83
N LEU A 133 14.47 13.91 -7.03
CA LEU A 133 15.18 12.66 -7.34
C LEU A 133 16.52 12.54 -6.61
N ALA A 134 17.32 13.60 -6.60
CA ALA A 134 18.61 13.60 -5.92
C ALA A 134 18.44 13.51 -4.39
N VAL A 135 17.52 14.29 -3.82
CA VAL A 135 17.18 14.24 -2.39
C VAL A 135 16.55 12.91 -2.01
N GLY A 136 15.63 12.39 -2.84
CA GLY A 136 14.99 11.10 -2.64
C GLY A 136 15.99 9.94 -2.69
N GLY A 137 16.88 9.95 -3.68
CA GLY A 137 17.96 8.97 -3.83
C GLY A 137 18.94 9.01 -2.67
N LEU A 138 19.40 10.19 -2.26
CA LEU A 138 20.32 10.34 -1.13
C LEU A 138 19.66 9.88 0.19
N SER A 139 18.41 10.25 0.42
CA SER A 139 17.63 9.81 1.59
C SER A 139 17.44 8.30 1.61
N LEU A 140 17.23 7.66 0.45
CA LEU A 140 17.12 6.20 0.33
C LEU A 140 18.45 5.49 0.61
N VAL A 141 19.56 6.00 0.09
CA VAL A 141 20.89 5.43 0.37
C VAL A 141 21.20 5.52 1.87
N LEU A 142 20.95 6.67 2.49
CA LEU A 142 21.08 6.86 3.94
C LEU A 142 20.14 5.93 4.72
N PHE A 143 18.91 5.74 4.26
CA PHE A 143 17.95 4.82 4.87
C PHE A 143 18.44 3.36 4.81
N VAL A 144 18.95 2.91 3.66
CA VAL A 144 19.49 1.55 3.48
C VAL A 144 20.70 1.30 4.38
N ILE A 145 21.66 2.22 4.41
CA ILE A 145 22.85 2.11 5.28
C ILE A 145 22.42 2.03 6.75
N ARG A 146 21.50 2.91 7.17
CA ARG A 146 20.99 2.94 8.54
C ARG A 146 20.22 1.66 8.90
N GLN A 147 19.37 1.15 8.00
CA GLN A 147 18.63 -0.10 8.22
C GLN A 147 19.57 -1.31 8.33
N LEU A 148 20.70 -1.34 7.62
CA LEU A 148 21.68 -2.42 7.70
C LEU A 148 22.49 -2.41 9.02
N MET A 149 22.71 -1.22 9.60
CA MET A 149 23.45 -1.05 10.86
C MET A 149 22.57 -1.21 12.13
N MET A 150 21.24 -1.11 12.00
CA MET A 150 20.30 -1.20 13.13
C MET A 150 20.15 -2.64 13.65
N LYS A 151 20.15 -2.83 14.98
CA LYS A 151 19.94 -4.13 15.64
C LYS A 151 18.48 -4.64 15.54
N GLN A 152 17.51 -3.74 15.40
CA GLN A 152 16.09 -4.04 15.17
C GLN A 152 15.61 -3.25 13.93
N PRO A 153 15.84 -3.77 12.71
CA PRO A 153 15.41 -3.09 11.49
C PRO A 153 13.88 -3.16 11.33
N LEU A 154 13.28 -2.07 10.85
CA LEU A 154 11.86 -2.00 10.47
C LEU A 154 11.61 -2.82 9.19
N MET A 155 12.62 -2.86 8.31
CA MET A 155 12.62 -3.69 7.11
C MET A 155 13.88 -4.54 7.12
N ASN A 156 13.73 -5.85 7.28
CA ASN A 156 14.87 -6.76 7.39
C ASN A 156 15.51 -6.97 6.00
N LEU A 157 16.34 -6.02 5.58
CA LEU A 157 17.09 -6.07 4.30
C LEU A 157 18.04 -7.28 4.21
N ARG A 158 18.29 -7.98 5.33
CA ARG A 158 19.02 -9.26 5.33
C ARG A 158 18.22 -10.41 4.69
N ALA A 159 16.92 -10.25 4.45
CA ALA A 159 16.13 -11.22 3.69
C ALA A 159 16.52 -11.27 2.20
N PHE A 160 17.03 -10.16 1.63
CA PHE A 160 17.56 -10.15 0.26
C PHE A 160 18.86 -10.95 0.09
N LYS A 161 19.51 -11.37 1.19
CA LYS A 161 20.62 -12.35 1.13
C LYS A 161 20.13 -13.76 0.79
N HIS A 162 18.83 -14.05 0.92
CA HIS A 162 18.28 -15.34 0.53
C HIS A 162 17.86 -15.33 -0.95
N PRO A 163 18.42 -16.23 -1.79
CA PRO A 163 18.14 -16.26 -3.22
C PRO A 163 16.66 -16.48 -3.56
N MET A 164 15.91 -17.13 -2.66
CA MET A 164 14.47 -17.35 -2.81
C MET A 164 13.65 -16.04 -2.81
N PHE A 165 14.12 -14.99 -2.12
CA PHE A 165 13.46 -13.68 -2.09
C PHE A 165 13.72 -12.89 -3.37
N VAL A 166 14.92 -13.04 -3.96
CA VAL A 166 15.30 -12.42 -5.24
C VAL A 166 14.51 -13.04 -6.39
N VAL A 167 14.34 -14.37 -6.39
CA VAL A 167 13.54 -15.07 -7.42
C VAL A 167 12.08 -14.65 -7.37
N LEU A 168 11.49 -14.54 -6.17
CA LEU A 168 10.11 -14.05 -6.00
C LEU A 168 9.95 -12.60 -6.46
N ALA A 169 10.89 -11.72 -6.11
CA ALA A 169 10.87 -10.32 -6.55
C ALA A 169 10.96 -10.22 -8.08
N VAL A 170 11.92 -10.91 -8.70
CA VAL A 170 12.10 -10.92 -10.16
C VAL A 170 10.87 -11.50 -10.86
N CYS A 171 10.30 -12.62 -10.38
CA CYS A 171 9.07 -13.18 -10.94
C CYS A 171 7.90 -12.20 -10.86
N SER A 172 7.73 -11.49 -9.74
CA SER A 172 6.65 -10.52 -9.58
C SER A 172 6.79 -9.32 -10.53
N THR A 173 8.00 -8.86 -10.80
CA THR A 173 8.26 -7.80 -11.77
C THR A 173 8.03 -8.28 -13.21
N ASN A 174 8.39 -9.54 -13.51
CA ASN A 174 8.19 -10.11 -14.84
C ASN A 174 6.70 -10.33 -15.16
N SER A 175 5.93 -10.82 -14.19
CA SER A 175 4.47 -10.94 -14.35
C SER A 175 3.75 -9.59 -14.50
N ALA A 176 4.37 -8.48 -14.08
CA ALA A 176 3.86 -7.13 -14.31
C ALA A 176 4.23 -6.58 -15.70
N LEU A 177 5.22 -7.16 -16.38
CA LEU A 177 5.64 -6.79 -17.74
C LEU A 177 4.92 -7.60 -18.81
N ASP A 178 4.53 -8.85 -18.50
CA ASP A 178 3.79 -9.73 -19.43
C ASP A 178 2.25 -9.51 -19.41
N GLY A 179 1.77 -8.51 -18.65
CA GLY A 179 0.35 -8.24 -18.42
C GLY A 179 -0.26 -7.08 -19.23
N THR A 180 0.40 -6.59 -20.28
CA THR A 180 -0.20 -5.65 -21.27
C THR A 180 -0.49 -6.34 -22.58
#